data_AF-A0A955PHU7-F1
#
_entry.id   AF-A0A955PHU7-F1
#
_cell.length_a   1.000
_cell.length_b   1.000
_cell.length_c   1.000
_cell.angle_alpha   90.00
_cell.angle_beta   90.00
_cell.angle_gamma   90.00
#
_symmetry.space_group_name_H-M   'P 1'
#
loop_
_entity.id
_entity.type
_entity.pdbx_description
1 polymer ?
#
loop_
_entity_poly.entity_id
_entity_poly.type
_entity_poly.pdbx_seq_one_letter_code
_entity_poly.pdbx_strand_id
1 'polypeptide(L)'
;MHSRWTHALILTIIAMLSALPSEASDRILPDFQWADIDGNAYQLSEVLADPDTKIVVFAFSGIGCPLVNVYAPKLEKFSKEYAPNGVRFFWVNSNSQDTVEELRAETKKFGITFPAIKDEGNKIADLLGAERTTEVFVIDQKQAIRYQGRIDTQYGIGWKQNEASEEYLLDALSAVIQGDPVRVAKTESPGCIIGRTFLDIESEEVTYSDQVSRIFQRNCVTCHRPGEIGPFSLLDYDSAKGWARMIREVVNQKRMPPWLADPHHGTFVNDRRMSNVEIALINKWVENGAPEGDPANLPKPVDFVEGWG
;
A
#
# COMPACT_ATOMS: atom_id res chain seq x y z
N MET A 1 -0.79 -70.16 38.35
CA MET A 1 -0.04 -69.09 39.03
C MET A 1 -0.39 -67.78 38.37
N HIS A 2 -0.76 -66.79 39.19
CA HIS A 2 -1.54 -65.61 38.84
C HIS A 2 -0.84 -64.60 37.91
N SER A 3 -1.63 -64.05 36.99
CA SER A 3 -1.37 -62.87 36.17
C SER A 3 -1.11 -61.63 37.03
N ARG A 4 -0.05 -60.86 36.72
CA ARG A 4 0.17 -59.51 37.25
C ARG A 4 0.00 -58.52 36.11
N TRP A 5 -1.07 -57.73 36.20
CA TRP A 5 -1.33 -56.58 35.36
C TRP A 5 -0.45 -55.40 35.82
N THR A 6 0.51 -55.00 35.01
CA THR A 6 1.19 -53.70 35.17
C THR A 6 0.54 -52.71 34.22
N HIS A 7 -0.23 -51.77 34.76
CA HIS A 7 -0.77 -50.64 34.03
C HIS A 7 0.38 -49.65 33.76
N ALA A 8 0.78 -49.51 32.50
CA ALA A 8 1.66 -48.44 32.07
C ALA A 8 0.82 -47.18 31.80
N LEU A 9 0.99 -46.16 32.63
CA LEU A 9 0.39 -44.85 32.45
C LEU A 9 1.11 -44.15 31.28
N ILE A 10 0.43 -43.97 30.15
CA ILE A 10 0.95 -43.15 29.04
C ILE A 10 0.61 -41.69 29.35
N LEU A 11 1.61 -40.94 29.81
CA LEU A 11 1.56 -39.48 29.93
C LEU A 11 1.80 -38.88 28.55
N THR A 12 0.74 -38.49 27.86
CA THR A 12 0.83 -37.75 26.60
C THR A 12 1.20 -36.30 26.90
N ILE A 13 2.48 -35.97 26.75
CA ILE A 13 2.97 -34.59 26.78
C ILE A 13 2.47 -33.90 25.50
N ILE A 14 1.43 -33.08 25.63
CA ILE A 14 1.04 -32.15 24.57
C ILE A 14 2.06 -31.02 24.59
N ALA A 15 3.03 -31.07 23.67
CA ALA A 15 3.91 -29.95 23.41
C ALA A 15 3.08 -28.83 22.77
N MET A 16 2.76 -27.79 23.55
CA MET A 16 2.30 -26.53 22.99
C MET A 16 3.43 -25.96 22.14
N LEU A 17 3.23 -25.97 20.82
CA LEU A 17 4.12 -25.33 19.87
C LEU A 17 3.95 -23.81 20.02
N SER A 18 4.67 -23.20 20.96
CA SER A 18 4.78 -21.75 21.06
C SER A 18 5.48 -21.26 19.80
N ALA A 19 4.77 -20.51 18.96
CA ALA A 19 5.37 -19.78 17.85
C ALA A 19 6.47 -18.88 18.42
N LEU A 20 7.72 -19.10 18.02
CA LEU A 20 8.82 -18.23 18.40
C LEU A 20 8.50 -16.82 17.86
N PRO A 21 8.68 -15.77 18.67
CA PRO A 21 8.49 -14.41 18.20
C PRO A 21 9.40 -14.17 17.00
N SER A 22 8.81 -13.65 15.92
CA SER A 22 9.58 -13.11 14.80
C SER A 22 10.37 -11.94 15.39
N GLU A 23 11.69 -12.06 15.50
CA GLU A 23 12.50 -10.98 16.06
C GLU A 23 12.20 -9.67 15.34
N ALA A 24 12.08 -8.59 16.13
CA ALA A 24 12.00 -7.21 15.63
C ALA A 24 13.04 -7.02 14.51
N SER A 25 12.67 -6.31 13.45
CA SER A 25 13.67 -5.93 12.44
C SER A 25 14.62 -4.92 13.06
N ASP A 26 15.68 -5.36 13.74
CA ASP A 26 16.71 -4.49 14.36
C ASP A 26 17.54 -3.71 13.33
N ARG A 27 17.01 -3.52 12.10
CA ARG A 27 17.52 -2.58 11.11
C ARG A 27 17.47 -1.17 11.69
N ILE A 28 18.65 -0.66 12.03
CA ILE A 28 18.89 0.72 12.40
C ILE A 28 18.87 1.56 11.14
N LEU A 29 18.03 2.59 11.12
CA LEU A 29 17.98 3.55 10.04
C LEU A 29 19.16 4.51 10.14
N PRO A 30 19.79 4.89 9.01
CA PRO A 30 20.65 6.06 8.99
C PRO A 30 19.80 7.30 9.29
N ASP A 31 20.44 8.37 9.73
CA ASP A 31 19.75 9.63 9.90
C ASP A 31 19.39 10.24 8.54
N PHE A 32 18.20 10.84 8.44
CA PHE A 32 17.70 11.43 7.19
C PHE A 32 16.73 12.59 7.45
N GLN A 33 16.59 13.45 6.44
CA GLN A 33 15.76 14.65 6.48
C GLN A 33 14.54 14.53 5.57
N TRP A 34 13.47 15.21 5.97
CA TRP A 34 12.29 15.43 5.13
C TRP A 34 11.65 16.77 5.44
N ALA A 35 10.75 17.21 4.57
CA ALA A 35 9.86 18.33 4.83
C ALA A 35 8.41 17.84 4.75
N ASP A 36 7.54 18.37 5.60
CA ASP A 36 6.10 18.20 5.42
C ASP A 36 5.57 19.14 4.33
N ILE A 37 4.31 18.94 3.94
CA ILE A 37 3.63 19.78 2.95
C ILE A 37 3.49 21.23 3.41
N ASP A 38 3.58 21.54 4.70
CA ASP A 38 3.51 22.91 5.22
C ASP A 38 4.88 23.60 5.26
N GLY A 39 5.94 22.90 4.83
CA GLY A 39 7.30 23.43 4.75
C GLY A 39 8.11 23.27 6.04
N ASN A 40 7.59 22.57 7.05
CA ASN A 40 8.35 22.27 8.26
C ASN A 40 9.40 21.20 7.93
N ALA A 41 10.65 21.49 8.27
CA ALA A 41 11.76 20.57 8.10
C ALA A 41 11.93 19.68 9.34
N TYR A 42 12.29 18.43 9.10
CA TYR A 42 12.52 17.42 10.13
C TYR A 42 13.80 16.64 9.81
N GLN A 43 14.48 16.20 10.87
CA GLN A 43 15.59 15.26 10.84
C GLN A 43 15.26 14.13 11.82
N LEU A 44 15.44 12.86 11.44
CA LEU A 44 15.06 11.73 12.30
C LEU A 44 15.71 11.81 13.68
N SER A 45 17.02 12.07 13.72
CA SER A 45 17.77 12.18 14.98
C SER A 45 17.26 13.34 15.86
N GLU A 46 16.91 14.48 15.29
CA GLU A 46 16.38 15.63 16.03
C GLU A 46 14.99 15.35 16.59
N VAL A 47 14.11 14.70 15.80
CA VAL A 47 12.78 14.29 16.25
C VAL A 47 12.89 13.29 17.41
N LEU A 48 13.82 12.34 17.34
CA LEU A 48 14.03 11.34 18.40
C LEU A 48 14.81 11.88 19.61
N ALA A 49 15.52 13.01 19.47
CA ALA A 49 16.23 13.67 20.56
C ALA A 49 15.29 14.49 21.46
N ASP A 50 14.08 14.81 21.00
CA ASP A 50 13.03 15.41 21.81
C ASP A 50 12.69 14.47 22.97
N PRO A 51 12.83 14.91 24.25
CA PRO A 51 12.58 14.05 25.41
C PRO A 51 11.15 13.53 25.50
N ASP A 52 10.20 14.23 24.87
CA ASP A 52 8.80 13.83 24.82
C ASP A 52 8.52 12.83 23.68
N THR A 53 9.50 12.55 22.81
CA THR A 53 9.37 11.60 21.70
C THR A 53 10.04 10.27 22.02
N LYS A 54 9.24 9.21 22.06
CA LYS A 54 9.70 7.82 22.24
C LYS A 54 9.62 7.00 20.97
N ILE A 55 8.67 7.31 20.10
CA ILE A 55 8.36 6.55 18.91
C ILE A 55 8.05 7.50 17.75
N VAL A 56 8.60 7.20 16.58
CA VAL A 56 8.18 7.79 15.31
C VAL A 56 7.45 6.73 14.49
N VAL A 57 6.27 7.08 13.98
CA VAL A 57 5.47 6.25 13.10
C VAL A 57 5.38 6.89 11.73
N PHE A 58 5.84 6.20 10.69
CA PHE A 58 5.55 6.55 9.30
C PHE A 58 4.40 5.69 8.80
N ALA A 59 3.30 6.31 8.41
CA ALA A 59 2.13 5.64 7.85
C ALA A 59 2.00 6.00 6.36
N PHE A 60 2.18 5.01 5.48
CA PHE A 60 2.16 5.23 4.05
C PHE A 60 0.74 5.34 3.51
N SER A 61 0.46 6.42 2.79
CA SER A 61 -0.80 6.74 2.16
C SER A 61 -0.68 6.77 0.64
N GLY A 62 -1.83 6.95 -0.01
CA GLY A 62 -1.91 7.05 -1.46
C GLY A 62 -3.31 7.45 -1.87
N ILE A 63 -3.39 8.49 -2.69
CA ILE A 63 -4.64 9.14 -3.07
C ILE A 63 -5.46 8.18 -3.91
N GLY A 64 -6.76 8.12 -3.63
CA GLY A 64 -7.67 7.18 -4.28
C GLY A 64 -7.58 5.74 -3.78
N CYS A 65 -6.65 5.39 -2.89
CA CYS A 65 -6.63 4.05 -2.30
C CYS A 65 -7.84 3.86 -1.36
N PRO A 66 -8.74 2.89 -1.62
CA PRO A 66 -9.94 2.71 -0.80
C PRO A 66 -9.60 2.29 0.64
N LEU A 67 -8.48 1.57 0.85
CA LEU A 67 -8.06 1.18 2.19
C LEU A 67 -7.48 2.36 2.99
N VAL A 68 -6.79 3.29 2.33
CA VAL A 68 -6.33 4.53 2.98
C VAL A 68 -7.53 5.32 3.51
N ASN A 69 -8.60 5.44 2.72
CA ASN A 69 -9.82 6.16 3.13
C ASN A 69 -10.46 5.59 4.41
N VAL A 70 -10.45 4.27 4.60
CA VAL A 70 -11.03 3.64 5.80
C VAL A 70 -10.08 3.66 6.99
N TYR A 71 -8.77 3.65 6.76
CA TYR A 71 -7.77 3.68 7.83
C TYR A 71 -7.42 5.09 8.32
N ALA A 72 -7.58 6.12 7.49
CA ALA A 72 -7.22 7.50 7.85
C ALA A 72 -7.87 7.98 9.17
N PRO A 73 -9.18 7.80 9.43
CA PRO A 73 -9.78 8.19 10.72
C PRO A 73 -9.25 7.37 11.90
N LYS A 74 -8.92 6.09 11.69
CA LYS A 74 -8.37 5.20 12.73
C LYS A 74 -6.96 5.65 13.13
N LEU A 75 -6.12 5.98 12.15
CA LEU A 75 -4.76 6.48 12.40
C LEU A 75 -4.76 7.87 13.04
N GLU A 76 -5.69 8.75 12.67
CA GLU A 76 -5.88 10.04 13.34
C GLU A 76 -6.35 9.88 14.79
N LYS A 77 -7.19 8.90 15.08
CA LYS A 77 -7.53 8.56 16.46
C LYS A 77 -6.29 8.10 17.23
N PHE A 78 -5.51 7.20 16.65
CA PHE A 78 -4.30 6.66 17.28
C PHE A 78 -3.23 7.73 17.52
N SER A 79 -3.04 8.65 16.57
CA SER A 79 -2.08 9.75 16.73
C SER A 79 -2.40 10.59 17.96
N LYS A 80 -3.68 10.89 18.19
CA LYS A 80 -4.17 11.64 19.37
C LYS A 80 -4.06 10.84 20.66
N GLU A 81 -4.46 9.58 20.66
CA GLU A 81 -4.45 8.74 21.86
C GLU A 81 -3.04 8.43 22.36
N TYR A 82 -2.07 8.26 21.44
CA TYR A 82 -0.70 7.90 21.78
C TYR A 82 0.29 9.08 21.80
N ALA A 83 -0.13 10.28 21.40
CA ALA A 83 0.72 11.48 21.55
C ALA A 83 1.20 11.71 22.99
N PRO A 84 0.37 11.57 24.06
CA PRO A 84 0.84 11.68 25.45
C PRO A 84 1.84 10.61 25.87
N ASN A 85 1.93 9.50 25.13
CA ASN A 85 2.91 8.43 25.34
C ASN A 85 4.21 8.64 24.53
N GLY A 86 4.33 9.77 23.83
CA GLY A 86 5.49 10.14 23.04
C GLY A 86 5.53 9.51 21.66
N VAL A 87 4.37 9.19 21.07
CA VAL A 87 4.28 8.67 19.70
C VAL A 87 3.99 9.80 18.73
N ARG A 88 4.84 9.96 17.73
CA ARG A 88 4.68 10.97 16.66
C ARG A 88 4.41 10.30 15.33
N PHE A 89 3.31 10.67 14.68
CA PHE A 89 2.91 10.14 13.38
C PHE A 89 3.31 11.07 12.24
N PHE A 90 3.63 10.49 11.09
CA PHE A 90 3.82 11.16 9.81
C PHE A 90 3.02 10.44 8.72
N TRP A 91 2.23 11.20 7.96
CA TRP A 91 1.43 10.70 6.84
C TRP A 91 2.25 10.77 5.55
N VAL A 92 2.77 9.65 5.05
CA VAL A 92 3.73 9.65 3.94
C VAL A 92 3.05 9.26 2.65
N ASN A 93 2.96 10.19 1.70
CA ASN A 93 2.58 9.87 0.33
C ASN A 93 3.83 9.75 -0.54
N SER A 94 4.12 8.54 -0.99
CA SER A 94 5.24 8.23 -1.89
C SER A 94 4.77 7.84 -3.29
N ASN A 95 3.55 8.16 -3.68
CA ASN A 95 3.07 7.89 -5.03
C ASN A 95 3.55 9.00 -5.96
N SER A 96 4.21 8.66 -7.06
CA SER A 96 4.74 9.64 -8.02
C SER A 96 3.63 10.36 -8.79
N GLN A 97 2.47 9.73 -8.95
CA GLN A 97 1.30 10.32 -9.63
C GLN A 97 0.46 11.25 -8.76
N ASP A 98 0.63 11.21 -7.44
CA ASP A 98 -0.14 12.04 -6.52
C ASP A 98 0.55 13.40 -6.38
N THR A 99 -0.22 14.48 -6.27
CA THR A 99 0.30 15.85 -6.11
C THR A 99 0.21 16.36 -4.66
N VAL A 100 0.94 17.44 -4.35
CA VAL A 100 0.86 18.09 -3.03
C VAL A 100 -0.53 18.67 -2.78
N GLU A 101 -1.15 19.24 -3.81
CA GLU A 101 -2.49 19.82 -3.75
C GLU A 101 -3.56 18.77 -3.44
N GLU A 102 -3.49 17.61 -4.08
CA GLU A 102 -4.39 16.49 -3.80
C GLU A 102 -4.13 15.92 -2.40
N LEU A 103 -2.86 15.83 -1.97
CA LEU A 103 -2.51 15.40 -0.62
C LEU A 103 -3.09 16.35 0.44
N ARG A 104 -3.02 17.67 0.21
CA ARG A 104 -3.70 18.67 1.05
C ARG A 104 -5.22 18.49 1.08
N ALA A 105 -5.82 18.15 -0.05
CA ALA A 105 -7.25 17.89 -0.12
C ALA A 105 -7.62 16.61 0.66
N GLU A 106 -6.80 15.55 0.56
CA GLU A 106 -6.95 14.30 1.31
C GLU A 106 -6.87 14.51 2.82
N THR A 107 -5.81 15.18 3.31
CA THR A 107 -5.63 15.40 4.75
C THR A 107 -6.78 16.22 5.33
N LYS A 108 -7.23 17.26 4.60
CA LYS A 108 -8.42 18.04 4.98
C LYS A 108 -9.69 17.20 4.99
N LYS A 109 -9.91 16.36 3.98
CA LYS A 109 -11.09 15.49 3.86
C LYS A 109 -11.20 14.52 5.03
N PHE A 110 -10.08 13.94 5.46
CA PHE A 110 -10.06 12.96 6.55
C PHE A 110 -9.77 13.55 7.93
N GLY A 111 -9.49 14.84 8.01
CA GLY A 111 -9.18 15.52 9.28
C GLY A 111 -7.85 15.06 9.89
N ILE A 112 -6.87 14.70 9.06
CA ILE A 112 -5.51 14.35 9.49
C ILE A 112 -4.84 15.59 10.06
N THR A 113 -4.42 15.53 11.33
CA THR A 113 -3.80 16.67 12.03
C THR A 113 -2.30 16.53 12.25
N PHE A 114 -1.75 15.33 12.10
CA PHE A 114 -0.31 15.10 12.15
C PHE A 114 0.36 15.40 10.79
N PRO A 115 1.67 15.71 10.76
CA PRO A 115 2.34 16.19 9.54
C PRO A 115 2.23 15.21 8.37
N ALA A 116 1.95 15.74 7.18
CA ALA A 116 1.89 14.98 5.95
C ALA A 116 3.07 15.30 5.04
N ILE A 117 3.63 14.27 4.41
CA ILE A 117 4.86 14.33 3.62
C ILE A 117 4.54 13.90 2.21
N LYS A 118 4.97 14.71 1.24
CA LYS A 118 5.10 14.28 -0.14
C LYS A 118 6.54 13.82 -0.37
N ASP A 119 6.72 12.50 -0.49
CA ASP A 119 8.02 11.84 -0.62
C ASP A 119 8.46 11.81 -2.10
N GLU A 120 8.89 12.97 -2.59
CA GLU A 120 9.40 13.15 -3.95
C GLU A 120 10.60 12.23 -4.25
N GLY A 121 10.50 11.47 -5.34
CA GLY A 121 11.50 10.47 -5.73
C GLY A 121 11.55 9.24 -4.82
N ASN A 122 10.52 9.02 -3.99
CA ASN A 122 10.35 7.85 -3.13
C ASN A 122 11.47 7.59 -2.10
N LYS A 123 12.18 8.64 -1.66
CA LYS A 123 13.37 8.50 -0.80
C LYS A 123 13.06 7.84 0.54
N ILE A 124 11.97 8.25 1.19
CA ILE A 124 11.54 7.67 2.48
C ILE A 124 11.05 6.23 2.25
N ALA A 125 10.25 6.01 1.21
CA ALA A 125 9.78 4.67 0.87
C ALA A 125 10.92 3.70 0.55
N ASP A 126 11.98 4.12 -0.16
CA ASP A 126 13.18 3.32 -0.42
C ASP A 126 13.95 3.03 0.85
N LEU A 127 14.17 4.07 1.66
CA LEU A 127 14.91 3.95 2.90
C LEU A 127 14.23 3.02 3.91
N LEU A 128 12.90 3.10 4.01
CA LEU A 128 12.10 2.24 4.88
C LEU A 128 11.84 0.87 4.26
N GLY A 129 11.94 0.73 2.93
CA GLY A 129 11.55 -0.50 2.23
C GLY A 129 10.02 -0.69 2.25
N ALA A 130 9.28 0.41 2.13
CA ALA A 130 7.83 0.42 2.02
C ALA A 130 7.41 -0.01 0.61
N GLU A 131 6.46 -0.94 0.52
CA GLU A 131 6.02 -1.48 -0.77
C GLU A 131 4.59 -1.07 -1.09
N ARG A 132 3.77 -0.87 -0.04
CA ARG A 132 2.33 -0.65 -0.19
C ARG A 132 1.85 0.56 0.60
N THR A 133 0.76 1.14 0.14
CA THR A 133 -0.06 2.03 0.95
C THR A 133 -0.64 1.24 2.14
N THR A 134 -1.10 1.94 3.18
CA THR A 134 -1.57 1.37 4.46
C THR A 134 -0.53 0.56 5.23
N GLU A 135 0.74 0.64 4.81
CA GLU A 135 1.87 0.07 5.53
C GLU A 135 2.39 1.08 6.57
N VAL A 136 2.65 0.62 7.79
CA VAL A 136 3.15 1.44 8.89
C VAL A 136 4.49 0.94 9.39
N PHE A 137 5.35 1.88 9.80
CA PHE A 137 6.66 1.62 10.37
C PHE A 137 6.75 2.24 11.76
N VAL A 138 7.15 1.46 12.76
CA VAL A 138 7.36 1.92 14.15
C VAL A 138 8.86 1.98 14.41
N ILE A 139 9.38 3.18 14.66
CA ILE A 139 10.80 3.44 14.90
C ILE A 139 10.98 3.90 16.35
N ASP A 140 11.92 3.27 17.06
CA ASP A 140 12.22 3.65 18.45
C ASP A 140 13.30 4.75 18.55
N GLN A 141 13.59 5.19 19.77
CA GLN A 141 14.66 6.19 20.06
C GLN A 141 16.06 5.76 19.63
N LYS A 142 16.28 4.47 19.32
CA LYS A 142 17.56 3.95 18.80
C LYS A 142 17.59 3.92 17.26
N GLN A 143 16.61 4.54 16.60
CA GLN A 143 16.43 4.54 15.15
C GLN A 143 16.16 3.14 14.56
N ALA A 144 15.78 2.15 15.39
CA ALA A 144 15.53 0.79 14.93
C ALA A 144 14.06 0.59 14.55
N ILE A 145 13.82 -0.13 13.44
CA ILE A 145 12.46 -0.47 12.99
C ILE A 145 11.89 -1.61 13.84
N ARG A 146 11.11 -1.27 14.86
CA ARG A 146 10.48 -2.26 15.73
C ARG A 146 9.29 -2.98 15.10
N TYR A 147 8.62 -2.34 14.15
CA TYR A 147 7.50 -2.94 13.42
C TYR A 147 7.41 -2.41 11.98
N GLN A 148 7.06 -3.28 11.03
CA GLN A 148 6.72 -2.96 9.64
C GLN A 148 5.48 -3.78 9.22
N GLY A 149 4.42 -3.16 8.74
CA GLY A 149 3.35 -3.91 8.07
C GLY A 149 1.97 -3.29 8.18
N ARG A 150 0.95 -4.13 8.27
CA ARG A 150 -0.46 -3.69 8.35
C ARG A 150 -0.77 -3.00 9.68
N ILE A 151 -1.84 -2.21 9.67
CA ILE A 151 -2.36 -1.56 10.89
C ILE A 151 -3.04 -2.61 11.79
N ASP A 152 -3.92 -3.43 11.19
CA ASP A 152 -4.71 -4.45 11.86
C ASP A 152 -5.15 -5.56 10.87
N THR A 153 -5.96 -6.52 11.35
CA THR A 153 -6.55 -7.58 10.52
C THR A 153 -7.95 -7.29 10.00
N GLN A 154 -8.50 -6.08 10.15
CA GLN A 154 -9.88 -5.78 9.75
C GLN A 154 -10.05 -5.85 8.22
N TYR A 155 -9.03 -5.46 7.45
CA TYR A 155 -9.10 -5.42 5.99
C TYR A 155 -8.02 -6.28 5.34
N GLY A 156 -8.37 -6.83 4.18
CA GLY A 156 -7.44 -7.55 3.30
C GLY A 156 -7.81 -7.42 1.84
N ILE A 157 -7.00 -8.04 0.97
CA ILE A 157 -7.26 -8.03 -0.47
C ILE A 157 -8.50 -8.87 -0.76
N GLY A 158 -9.59 -8.21 -1.14
CA GLY A 158 -10.86 -8.86 -1.52
C GLY A 158 -11.73 -9.32 -0.34
N TRP A 159 -11.39 -8.95 0.90
CA TRP A 159 -12.18 -9.31 2.08
C TRP A 159 -12.13 -8.22 3.17
N LYS A 160 -13.14 -8.22 4.03
CA LYS A 160 -13.22 -7.39 5.23
C LYS A 160 -13.81 -8.19 6.39
N GLN A 161 -13.39 -7.87 7.60
CA GLN A 161 -13.97 -8.34 8.85
C GLN A 161 -14.80 -7.21 9.49
N ASN A 162 -15.74 -7.55 10.36
CA ASN A 162 -16.51 -6.53 11.08
C ASN A 162 -15.60 -5.76 12.04
N GLU A 163 -14.71 -6.47 12.72
CA GLU A 163 -13.74 -5.95 13.69
C GLU A 163 -12.39 -6.62 13.44
N ALA A 164 -11.31 -5.96 13.87
CA ALA A 164 -9.98 -6.55 13.84
C ALA A 164 -9.87 -7.65 14.90
N SER A 165 -9.30 -8.79 14.52
CA SER A 165 -8.91 -9.85 15.46
C SER A 165 -7.54 -9.60 16.09
N GLU A 166 -6.67 -8.85 15.42
CA GLU A 166 -5.34 -8.47 15.90
C GLU A 166 -5.09 -6.98 15.55
N GLU A 167 -4.56 -6.22 16.51
CA GLU A 167 -4.27 -4.78 16.41
C GLU A 167 -2.76 -4.54 16.36
N TYR A 168 -2.10 -5.04 15.30
CA TYR A 168 -0.64 -5.10 15.23
C TYR A 168 0.08 -3.77 15.47
N LEU A 169 -0.42 -2.65 14.93
CA LEU A 169 0.17 -1.35 15.20
C LEU A 169 0.09 -1.01 16.69
N LEU A 170 -1.07 -1.20 17.33
CA LEU A 170 -1.24 -0.89 18.75
C LEU A 170 -0.40 -1.81 19.63
N ASP A 171 -0.34 -3.10 19.30
CA ASP A 171 0.50 -4.07 20.00
C ASP A 171 1.98 -3.66 19.93
N ALA A 172 2.45 -3.22 18.75
CA ALA A 172 3.81 -2.75 18.57
C ALA A 172 4.09 -1.46 19.36
N LEU A 173 3.19 -0.48 19.30
CA LEU A 173 3.33 0.76 20.08
C LEU A 173 3.38 0.47 21.58
N SER A 174 2.47 -0.37 22.07
CA SER A 174 2.39 -0.76 23.47
C SER A 174 3.67 -1.46 23.95
N ALA A 175 4.19 -2.41 23.17
CA ALA A 175 5.43 -3.11 23.48
C ALA A 175 6.63 -2.14 23.56
N VAL A 176 6.79 -1.26 22.56
CA VAL A 176 7.90 -0.30 22.54
C VAL A 176 7.80 0.72 23.69
N ILE A 177 6.59 1.18 24.04
CA ILE A 177 6.37 2.07 25.20
C ILE A 177 6.79 1.40 26.51
N GLN A 178 6.54 0.10 26.64
CA GLN A 178 6.87 -0.70 27.84
C GLN A 178 8.35 -1.14 27.86
N GLY A 179 9.07 -1.00 26.75
CA GLY A 179 10.43 -1.52 26.59
C GLY A 179 10.49 -3.02 26.31
N ASP A 180 9.36 -3.62 25.92
CA ASP A 180 9.22 -5.03 25.61
C ASP A 180 9.54 -5.32 24.13
N PRO A 181 9.92 -6.56 23.79
CA PRO A 181 10.08 -6.97 22.40
C PRO A 181 8.73 -7.00 21.67
N VAL A 182 8.69 -6.49 20.44
CA VAL A 182 7.52 -6.59 19.56
C VAL A 182 7.37 -8.04 19.10
N ARG A 183 6.27 -8.70 19.49
CA ARG A 183 6.01 -10.12 19.20
C ARG A 183 5.98 -10.47 17.71
N VAL A 184 5.34 -9.59 16.92
CA VAL A 184 5.18 -9.74 15.47
C VAL A 184 5.78 -8.53 14.81
N ALA A 185 7.07 -8.62 14.47
CA ALA A 185 7.85 -7.52 13.90
C ALA A 185 7.45 -7.12 12.49
N LYS A 186 6.93 -8.06 11.70
CA LYS A 186 6.62 -7.84 10.29
C LYS A 186 5.34 -8.54 9.85
N THR A 187 4.51 -7.84 9.09
CA THR A 187 3.30 -8.40 8.47
C THR A 187 3.14 -7.89 7.03
N GLU A 188 2.36 -8.59 6.21
CA GLU A 188 1.93 -8.06 4.90
C GLU A 188 0.84 -7.00 5.07
N SER A 189 0.90 -5.94 4.25
CA SER A 189 -0.09 -4.86 4.20
C SER A 189 -1.03 -5.03 2.98
N PRO A 190 -2.36 -4.83 3.13
CA PRO A 190 -3.32 -5.06 2.05
C PRO A 190 -3.50 -3.89 1.05
N GLY A 191 -2.75 -2.80 1.19
CA GLY A 191 -2.88 -1.62 0.35
C GLY A 191 -2.37 -1.75 -1.09
N CYS A 192 -2.54 -0.68 -1.86
CA CYS A 192 -2.05 -0.57 -3.23
C CYS A 192 -0.53 -0.55 -3.25
N ILE A 193 0.09 -1.07 -4.32
CA ILE A 193 1.53 -0.90 -4.53
C ILE A 193 1.84 0.60 -4.67
N ILE A 194 2.88 1.07 -3.99
CA ILE A 194 3.34 2.46 -4.10
C ILE A 194 3.80 2.73 -5.54
N GLY A 195 3.26 3.80 -6.15
CA GLY A 195 3.66 4.29 -7.47
C GLY A 195 5.06 4.89 -7.43
N ARG A 196 6.08 4.09 -7.68
CA ARG A 196 7.49 4.54 -7.66
C ARG A 196 7.82 5.29 -8.96
N THR A 197 8.69 6.29 -8.86
CA THR A 197 9.36 6.92 -10.00
C THR A 197 10.11 5.84 -10.76
N PHE A 198 9.73 5.62 -12.01
CA PHE A 198 10.51 4.79 -12.92
C PHE A 198 11.73 5.58 -13.38
N LEU A 199 12.89 4.93 -13.44
CA LEU A 199 13.98 5.42 -14.27
C LEU A 199 13.54 5.22 -15.72
N ASP A 200 13.52 6.29 -16.51
CA ASP A 200 13.14 6.22 -17.91
C ASP A 200 14.17 5.37 -18.67
N ILE A 201 13.83 4.12 -18.94
CA ILE A 201 14.56 3.27 -19.86
C ILE A 201 13.84 3.39 -21.20
N GLU A 202 14.42 4.13 -22.14
CA GLU A 202 13.93 4.11 -23.52
C GLU A 202 14.02 2.67 -24.04
N SER A 203 12.87 2.08 -24.39
CA SER A 203 12.76 0.70 -24.86
C SER A 203 11.96 0.71 -26.16
N GLU A 204 12.53 0.12 -27.22
CA GLU A 204 11.98 0.17 -28.58
C GLU A 204 10.77 -0.76 -28.83
N GLU A 205 10.32 -1.60 -27.89
CA GLU A 205 9.36 -2.67 -28.24
C GLU A 205 7.93 -2.54 -27.70
N VAL A 206 7.66 -1.83 -26.60
CA VAL A 206 6.28 -1.57 -26.10
C VAL A 206 6.18 -0.24 -25.37
N THR A 207 5.29 0.65 -25.81
CA THR A 207 5.09 1.99 -25.23
C THR A 207 3.63 2.25 -24.87
N TYR A 208 3.41 3.30 -24.07
CA TYR A 208 2.06 3.77 -23.75
C TYR A 208 1.30 4.20 -25.01
N SER A 209 1.94 5.04 -25.82
CA SER A 209 1.31 5.67 -26.99
C SER A 209 0.98 4.66 -28.09
N ASP A 210 1.83 3.65 -28.29
CA ASP A 210 1.66 2.70 -29.39
C ASP A 210 0.68 1.57 -29.06
N GLN A 211 0.85 0.91 -27.91
CA GLN A 211 0.05 -0.28 -27.56
C GLN A 211 -0.83 -0.10 -26.32
N VAL A 212 -0.29 0.39 -25.20
CA VAL A 212 -0.99 0.28 -23.90
C VAL A 212 -2.20 1.21 -23.79
N SER A 213 -2.12 2.43 -24.33
CA SER A 213 -3.23 3.39 -24.35
C SER A 213 -4.48 2.82 -25.02
N ARG A 214 -4.32 2.00 -26.07
CA ARG A 214 -5.43 1.32 -26.75
C ARG A 214 -6.07 0.25 -25.88
N ILE A 215 -5.26 -0.49 -25.12
CA ILE A 215 -5.74 -1.48 -24.16
C ILE A 215 -6.51 -0.77 -23.04
N PHE A 216 -5.98 0.34 -22.53
CA PHE A 216 -6.62 1.11 -21.47
C PHE A 216 -7.94 1.74 -21.93
N GLN A 217 -7.97 2.38 -23.10
CA GLN A 217 -9.21 2.93 -23.65
C GLN A 217 -10.31 1.87 -23.83
N ARG A 218 -9.94 0.67 -24.25
CA ARG A 218 -10.90 -0.43 -24.46
C ARG A 218 -11.40 -1.05 -23.17
N ASN A 219 -10.51 -1.29 -22.21
CA ASN A 219 -10.79 -2.18 -21.08
C ASN A 219 -10.91 -1.45 -19.74
N CYS A 220 -10.36 -0.24 -19.62
CA CYS A 220 -10.15 0.42 -18.33
C CYS A 220 -10.86 1.79 -18.24
N VAL A 221 -10.72 2.64 -19.26
CA VAL A 221 -11.10 4.07 -19.19
C VAL A 221 -12.59 4.29 -18.97
N THR A 222 -13.47 3.37 -19.41
CA THR A 222 -14.91 3.50 -19.11
C THR A 222 -15.19 3.63 -17.61
N CYS A 223 -14.42 2.92 -16.77
CA CYS A 223 -14.55 3.02 -15.32
C CYS A 223 -13.49 3.95 -14.71
N HIS A 224 -12.29 3.99 -15.27
CA HIS A 224 -11.18 4.83 -14.80
C HIS A 224 -11.11 6.16 -15.56
N ARG A 225 -12.18 6.95 -15.43
CA ARG A 225 -12.25 8.34 -15.90
C ARG A 225 -12.90 9.22 -14.83
N PRO A 226 -12.68 10.54 -14.83
CA PRO A 226 -13.25 11.43 -13.83
C PRO A 226 -14.77 11.27 -13.70
N GLY A 227 -15.26 11.16 -12.46
CA GLY A 227 -16.68 11.05 -12.14
C GLY A 227 -17.26 9.62 -12.16
N GLU A 228 -16.49 8.62 -12.59
CA GLU A 228 -16.92 7.23 -12.65
C GLU A 228 -16.45 6.40 -11.44
N ILE A 229 -16.78 5.10 -11.44
CA ILE A 229 -16.53 4.18 -10.31
C ILE A 229 -15.05 3.91 -10.02
N GLY A 230 -14.15 4.10 -11.00
CA GLY A 230 -12.72 3.89 -10.83
C GLY A 230 -12.11 4.97 -9.92
N PRO A 231 -11.24 4.60 -8.97
CA PRO A 231 -10.73 5.55 -7.98
C PRO A 231 -9.69 6.55 -8.52
N PHE A 232 -9.25 6.38 -9.78
CA PHE A 232 -8.28 7.24 -10.46
C PHE A 232 -8.53 7.23 -11.98
N SER A 233 -8.03 8.27 -12.66
CA SER A 233 -8.14 8.44 -14.12
C SER A 233 -7.04 7.67 -14.86
N LEU A 234 -7.37 7.09 -16.01
CA LEU A 234 -6.43 6.48 -16.97
C LEU A 234 -6.48 7.17 -18.34
N LEU A 235 -6.90 8.44 -18.37
CA LEU A 235 -6.99 9.23 -19.60
C LEU A 235 -5.63 9.74 -20.09
N ASP A 236 -4.68 9.97 -19.20
CA ASP A 236 -3.36 10.54 -19.47
C ASP A 236 -2.22 9.58 -19.09
N TYR A 237 -1.06 9.79 -19.71
CA TYR A 237 0.12 8.94 -19.53
C TYR A 237 0.70 9.02 -18.12
N ASP A 238 0.80 10.21 -17.52
CA ASP A 238 1.45 10.38 -16.22
C ASP A 238 0.71 9.61 -15.12
N SER A 239 -0.62 9.68 -15.10
CA SER A 239 -1.44 8.88 -14.21
C SER A 239 -1.28 7.38 -14.51
N ALA A 240 -1.39 6.98 -15.78
CA ALA A 240 -1.20 5.59 -16.20
C ALA A 240 0.15 5.01 -15.74
N LYS A 241 1.25 5.77 -15.91
CA LYS A 241 2.60 5.39 -15.51
C LYS A 241 2.70 5.20 -13.99
N GLY A 242 2.19 6.13 -13.19
CA GLY A 242 2.27 6.00 -11.73
C GLY A 242 1.49 4.79 -11.19
N TRP A 243 0.38 4.41 -11.84
CA TRP A 243 -0.40 3.22 -11.48
C TRP A 243 0.09 1.92 -12.12
N ALA A 244 1.10 1.96 -13.00
CA ALA A 244 1.50 0.84 -13.86
C ALA A 244 1.77 -0.47 -13.09
N ARG A 245 2.46 -0.42 -11.94
CA ARG A 245 2.74 -1.61 -11.11
C ARG A 245 1.47 -2.22 -10.51
N MET A 246 0.55 -1.37 -10.05
CA MET A 246 -0.73 -1.81 -9.50
C MET A 246 -1.63 -2.39 -10.60
N ILE A 247 -1.68 -1.72 -11.77
CA ILE A 247 -2.38 -2.21 -12.96
C ILE A 247 -1.87 -3.61 -13.31
N ARG A 248 -0.55 -3.80 -13.39
CA ARG A 248 0.09 -5.10 -13.61
C ARG A 248 -0.38 -6.17 -12.63
N GLU A 249 -0.43 -5.84 -11.34
CA GLU A 249 -0.89 -6.79 -10.31
C GLU A 249 -2.35 -7.20 -10.53
N VAL A 250 -3.26 -6.24 -10.71
CA VAL A 250 -4.70 -6.53 -10.82
C VAL A 250 -5.06 -7.27 -12.10
N VAL A 251 -4.39 -7.00 -13.22
CA VAL A 251 -4.66 -7.70 -14.49
C VAL A 251 -4.11 -9.12 -14.47
N ASN A 252 -2.91 -9.34 -13.91
CA ASN A 252 -2.35 -10.69 -13.77
C ASN A 252 -3.18 -11.57 -12.83
N GLN A 253 -3.72 -10.97 -11.76
CA GLN A 253 -4.63 -11.66 -10.84
C GLN A 253 -6.08 -11.73 -11.37
N LYS A 254 -6.36 -11.19 -12.56
CA LYS A 254 -7.70 -11.12 -13.16
C LYS A 254 -8.75 -10.47 -12.25
N ARG A 255 -8.32 -9.60 -11.35
CA ARG A 255 -9.21 -8.75 -10.55
C ARG A 255 -9.78 -7.61 -11.39
N MET A 256 -9.07 -7.22 -12.44
CA MET A 256 -9.48 -6.17 -13.38
C MET A 256 -9.28 -6.62 -14.83
N PRO A 257 -10.17 -6.20 -15.76
CA PRO A 257 -11.48 -5.60 -15.48
C PRO A 257 -12.41 -6.58 -14.75
N PRO A 258 -13.29 -6.12 -13.85
CA PRO A 258 -14.13 -7.01 -13.08
C PRO A 258 -15.15 -7.66 -14.02
N TRP A 259 -15.14 -8.99 -14.09
CA TRP A 259 -16.10 -9.74 -14.91
C TRP A 259 -16.64 -10.92 -14.12
N LEU A 260 -17.90 -10.84 -13.73
CA LEU A 260 -18.57 -11.85 -12.91
C LEU A 260 -19.29 -12.93 -13.74
N ALA A 261 -19.36 -12.79 -15.07
CA ALA A 261 -20.10 -13.75 -15.90
C ALA A 261 -19.25 -14.99 -16.21
N ASP A 262 -19.84 -16.17 -16.03
CA ASP A 262 -19.19 -17.46 -16.24
C ASP A 262 -18.89 -17.69 -17.73
N PRO A 263 -17.61 -17.90 -18.13
CA PRO A 263 -17.26 -18.22 -19.51
C PRO A 263 -17.91 -19.48 -20.08
N HIS A 264 -18.35 -20.41 -19.24
CA HIS A 264 -18.94 -21.68 -19.68
C HIS A 264 -20.41 -21.56 -20.10
N HIS A 265 -21.04 -20.41 -19.84
CA HIS A 265 -22.47 -20.18 -20.10
C HIS A 265 -22.77 -19.13 -21.17
N GLY A 266 -21.79 -18.79 -22.03
CA GLY A 266 -21.99 -18.00 -23.25
C GLY A 266 -20.93 -16.94 -23.51
N THR A 267 -20.98 -16.32 -24.70
CA THR A 267 -20.17 -15.15 -25.06
C THR A 267 -21.03 -13.88 -24.95
N PHE A 268 -20.60 -12.93 -24.12
CA PHE A 268 -21.35 -11.69 -23.89
C PHE A 268 -20.79 -10.56 -24.77
N VAL A 269 -21.66 -9.73 -25.33
CA VAL A 269 -21.28 -8.61 -26.22
C VAL A 269 -20.42 -7.55 -25.51
N ASN A 270 -20.56 -7.45 -24.18
CA ASN A 270 -19.84 -6.49 -23.34
C ASN A 270 -18.68 -7.12 -22.56
N ASP A 271 -18.17 -8.28 -22.99
CA ASP A 271 -17.05 -8.96 -22.32
C ASP A 271 -15.78 -8.08 -22.33
N ARG A 272 -15.38 -7.59 -21.16
CA ARG A 272 -14.20 -6.74 -20.96
C ARG A 272 -12.98 -7.52 -20.47
N ARG A 273 -13.02 -8.86 -20.48
CA ARG A 273 -11.88 -9.67 -20.05
C ARG A 273 -10.71 -9.42 -21.00
N MET A 274 -9.57 -9.10 -20.40
CA MET A 274 -8.34 -8.93 -21.14
C MET A 274 -7.83 -10.26 -21.67
N SER A 275 -7.36 -10.25 -22.92
CA SER A 275 -6.65 -11.37 -23.51
C SER A 275 -5.26 -11.55 -22.87
N ASN A 276 -4.71 -12.76 -22.94
CA ASN A 276 -3.34 -13.02 -22.48
C ASN A 276 -2.31 -12.14 -23.21
N VAL A 277 -2.58 -11.77 -24.47
CA VAL A 277 -1.71 -10.87 -25.26
C VAL A 277 -1.74 -9.45 -24.68
N GLU A 278 -2.93 -8.92 -24.37
CA GLU A 278 -3.04 -7.60 -23.74
C GLU A 278 -2.39 -7.56 -22.35
N ILE A 279 -2.55 -8.62 -21.56
CA ILE A 279 -1.85 -8.76 -20.26
C ILE A 279 -0.32 -8.80 -20.46
N ALA A 280 0.17 -9.55 -21.44
CA ALA A 280 1.60 -9.63 -21.74
C ALA A 280 2.17 -8.27 -22.19
N LEU A 281 1.42 -7.49 -22.97
CA LEU A 281 1.82 -6.14 -23.37
C LEU A 281 1.90 -5.19 -22.17
N ILE A 282 0.94 -5.22 -21.25
CA ILE A 282 1.01 -4.44 -20.00
C ILE A 282 2.23 -4.88 -19.16
N ASN A 283 2.44 -6.19 -19.02
CA ASN A 283 3.59 -6.72 -18.27
C ASN A 283 4.91 -6.20 -18.85
N LYS A 284 5.08 -6.31 -20.18
CA LYS A 284 6.26 -5.87 -20.89
C LYS A 284 6.48 -4.36 -20.78
N TRP A 285 5.42 -3.56 -20.92
CA TRP A 285 5.48 -2.11 -20.73
C TRP A 285 5.98 -1.75 -19.33
N VAL A 286 5.41 -2.37 -18.28
CA VAL A 286 5.82 -2.13 -16.89
C VAL A 286 7.25 -2.61 -16.62
N GLU A 287 7.66 -3.75 -17.17
CA GLU A 287 9.03 -4.28 -17.09
C GLU A 287 10.05 -3.33 -17.72
N ASN A 288 9.68 -2.68 -18.82
CA ASN A 288 10.52 -1.73 -19.54
C ASN A 288 10.53 -0.33 -18.92
N GLY A 289 9.97 -0.13 -17.73
CA GLY A 289 9.93 1.18 -17.07
C GLY A 289 8.73 2.06 -17.45
N ALA A 290 7.71 1.47 -18.07
CA ALA A 290 6.49 2.13 -18.51
C ALA A 290 6.72 3.33 -19.46
N PRO A 291 7.48 3.18 -20.57
CA PRO A 291 7.81 4.29 -21.46
C PRO A 291 6.59 4.88 -22.19
N GLU A 292 6.61 6.19 -22.46
CA GLU A 292 5.50 6.91 -23.12
C GLU A 292 5.40 6.56 -24.60
N GLY A 293 6.53 6.51 -25.31
CA GLY A 293 6.53 6.50 -26.78
C GLY A 293 6.19 7.88 -27.36
N ASP A 294 5.90 7.93 -28.67
CA ASP A 294 5.54 9.18 -29.35
C ASP A 294 4.05 9.51 -29.11
N PRO A 295 3.70 10.62 -28.41
CA PRO A 295 2.31 11.01 -28.18
C PRO A 295 1.50 11.20 -29.48
N ALA A 296 2.15 11.42 -30.63
CA ALA A 296 1.48 11.48 -31.93
C ALA A 296 0.82 10.15 -32.34
N ASN A 297 1.24 9.03 -31.75
CA ASN A 297 0.69 7.71 -32.02
C ASN A 297 -0.55 7.37 -31.18
N LEU A 298 -0.93 8.24 -30.22
CA LEU A 298 -2.08 7.99 -29.35
C LEU A 298 -3.36 7.72 -30.16
N PRO A 299 -4.19 6.75 -29.76
CA PRO A 299 -5.52 6.58 -30.32
C PRO A 299 -6.35 7.84 -30.13
N LYS A 300 -7.28 8.08 -31.09
CA LYS A 300 -8.35 9.06 -30.87
C LYS A 300 -9.06 8.74 -29.54
N PRO A 301 -9.22 9.71 -28.63
CA PRO A 301 -9.95 9.50 -27.39
C PRO A 301 -11.33 8.91 -27.65
N VAL A 302 -11.76 8.01 -26.77
CA VAL A 302 -13.12 7.45 -26.83
C VAL A 302 -14.10 8.54 -26.42
N ASP A 303 -15.10 8.78 -27.27
CA ASP A 303 -16.22 9.65 -26.92
C ASP A 303 -17.12 8.96 -25.89
N PHE A 304 -17.44 9.67 -24.82
CA PHE A 304 -18.34 9.18 -23.79
C PHE A 304 -19.64 9.97 -23.82
N VAL A 305 -20.77 9.27 -23.81
CA VAL A 305 -22.08 9.90 -23.62
C VAL A 305 -22.21 10.37 -22.18
N GLU A 306 -22.70 11.60 -21.97
CA GLU A 306 -23.06 12.10 -20.64
C GLU A 306 -24.24 11.28 -20.09
N GLY A 307 -24.05 10.62 -18.93
CA GLY A 307 -25.08 9.82 -18.25
C GLY A 307 -24.76 8.32 -18.18
N TRP A 308 -25.73 7.52 -17.70
CA TRP A 308 -25.58 6.07 -17.57
C TRP A 308 -25.69 5.40 -18.95
N GLY A 309 -24.57 4.85 -19.42
CA GLY A 309 -24.52 3.83 -20.48
C GLY A 309 -24.35 2.44 -19.89
#